data_AF-A0A6P6X9E5-F1
#
_entry.id   AF-A0A6P6X9E5-F1
#
_cell.length_a   1.000
_cell.length_b   1.000
_cell.length_c   1.000
_cell.angle_alpha   90.00
_cell.angle_beta   90.00
_cell.angle_gamma   90.00
#
_symmetry.space_group_name_H-M   'P 1'
#
loop_
_entity.id
_entity.type
_entity.pdbx_description
1 polymer ?
#
loop_
_entity_poly.entity_id
_entity_poly.type
_entity_poly.pdbx_seq_one_letter_code
_entity_poly.pdbx_strand_id
1 'polypeptide(L)'
;MEQILAEAAQSGDINALYDLLRQDPTLLDKYDEPSFVDTPAHIAAAAGSTHFAIEVLSLKPSFSTKLNPDGYSPLDLALRHGKTQTVKRLIKHDPQFIRVKGRERFTPLHYVAEVGDAELLAEFLEACPESTQDLTIRGETAVHIAARNMNVRALQVLLSWVKRNNKERILNWTDENGDTALHIAASRNNFEKQSTLA
;
A
#
# COMPACT_ATOMS: atom_id res chain seq x y z
N MET A 1 -3.35 12.18 26.83
CA MET A 1 -4.46 11.48 26.15
C MET A 1 -3.99 10.86 24.84
N GLU A 2 -3.35 11.63 23.95
CA GLU A 2 -2.75 11.11 22.70
C GLU A 2 -1.75 9.97 22.94
N GLN A 3 -0.84 10.12 23.90
CA GLN A 3 0.11 9.05 24.26
C GLN A 3 -0.59 7.76 24.71
N ILE A 4 -1.66 7.88 25.51
CA ILE A 4 -2.41 6.71 26.01
C ILE A 4 -3.14 6.02 24.85
N LEU A 5 -3.68 6.79 23.91
CA LEU A 5 -4.31 6.25 22.70
C LEU A 5 -3.28 5.55 21.79
N ALA A 6 -2.08 6.10 21.67
CA ALA A 6 -0.97 5.48 20.95
C ALA A 6 -0.54 4.16 21.62
N GLU A 7 -0.41 4.13 22.95
CA GLU A 7 -0.10 2.91 23.72
C GLU A 7 -1.18 1.84 23.57
N ALA A 8 -2.46 2.22 23.63
CA ALA A 8 -3.59 1.32 23.38
C ALA A 8 -3.57 0.78 21.94
N ALA A 9 -3.24 1.61 20.95
CA ALA A 9 -3.13 1.18 19.56
C ALA A 9 -1.95 0.22 19.32
N GLN A 10 -0.81 0.51 19.95
CA GLN A 10 0.39 -0.30 19.90
C GLN A 10 0.13 -1.70 20.49
N SER A 11 -0.50 -1.78 21.67
CA SER A 11 -0.80 -3.03 22.37
C SER A 11 -2.06 -3.74 21.84
N GLY A 12 -2.90 -3.04 21.08
CA GLY A 12 -4.18 -3.54 20.59
C GLY A 12 -5.28 -3.59 21.66
N ASP A 13 -5.20 -2.76 22.70
CA ASP A 13 -6.16 -2.71 23.81
C ASP A 13 -7.43 -1.93 23.44
N ILE A 14 -8.42 -2.65 22.92
CA ILE A 14 -9.73 -2.09 22.54
C ILE A 14 -10.50 -1.55 23.77
N ASN A 15 -10.32 -2.12 24.96
CA ASN A 15 -11.03 -1.63 26.15
C ASN A 15 -10.51 -0.25 26.54
N ALA A 16 -9.20 -0.06 26.54
CA ALA A 16 -8.58 1.25 26.78
C ALA A 16 -9.04 2.30 25.76
N LEU A 17 -9.21 1.92 24.49
CA LEU A 17 -9.80 2.81 23.46
C LEU A 17 -11.21 3.28 23.88
N TYR A 18 -12.10 2.36 24.28
CA TYR A 18 -13.46 2.75 24.68
C TYR A 18 -13.49 3.55 25.99
N ASP A 19 -12.59 3.26 26.94
CA ASP A 19 -12.46 4.06 28.16
C ASP A 19 -12.07 5.51 27.83
N LEU A 20 -11.18 5.72 26.86
CA LEU A 20 -10.82 7.04 26.36
C LEU A 20 -11.99 7.72 25.63
N LEU A 21 -12.74 7.00 24.79
CA LEU A 21 -13.91 7.54 24.07
C LEU A 21 -15.04 7.94 25.02
N ARG A 22 -15.21 7.26 26.16
CA ARG A 22 -16.17 7.68 27.19
C ARG A 22 -15.76 8.98 27.86
N GLN A 23 -14.45 9.22 28.02
CA GLN A 23 -13.93 10.47 28.59
C GLN A 23 -14.00 11.62 27.59
N ASP A 24 -13.73 11.34 26.31
CA ASP A 24 -13.79 12.31 25.22
C ASP A 24 -14.38 11.67 23.95
N PRO A 25 -15.68 11.86 23.68
CA PRO A 25 -16.34 11.32 22.49
C PRO A 25 -15.81 11.88 21.17
N THR A 26 -15.16 13.05 21.19
CA THR A 26 -14.62 13.73 19.99
C THR A 26 -13.16 13.40 19.73
N LEU A 27 -12.56 12.51 20.52
CA LEU A 27 -11.12 12.22 20.51
C LEU A 27 -10.58 11.89 19.11
N LEU A 28 -11.32 11.10 18.32
CA LEU A 28 -10.87 10.68 16.99
C LEU A 28 -11.01 11.79 15.94
N ASP A 29 -11.90 12.76 16.13
CA ASP A 29 -12.13 13.86 15.17
C ASP A 29 -10.95 14.83 15.10
N LYS A 30 -10.16 14.91 16.18
CA LYS A 30 -8.95 15.76 16.27
C LYS A 30 -7.89 15.45 15.21
N TYR A 31 -7.93 14.25 14.63
CA TYR A 31 -6.99 13.80 13.60
C TYR A 31 -7.46 14.08 12.17
N ASP A 32 -8.67 14.63 11.97
CA ASP A 32 -9.14 15.04 10.65
C ASP A 32 -8.51 16.37 10.20
N GLU A 33 -8.19 17.29 11.12
CA GLU A 33 -7.60 18.60 10.80
C GLU A 33 -6.16 18.54 10.23
N PRO A 34 -5.19 17.84 10.84
CA PRO A 34 -3.85 17.74 10.26
C PRO A 34 -3.84 16.85 9.00
N SER A 35 -3.12 17.30 7.97
CA SER A 35 -2.99 16.55 6.71
C SER A 35 -2.07 15.33 6.82
N PHE A 36 -1.07 15.39 7.71
CA PHE A 36 -0.12 14.31 7.97
C PHE A 36 -0.01 14.06 9.47
N VAL A 37 -0.42 12.88 9.92
CA VAL A 37 -0.44 12.51 11.35
C VAL A 37 -0.41 11.00 11.54
N ASP A 38 0.30 10.52 12.56
CA ASP A 38 0.17 9.14 13.00
C ASP A 38 -1.17 8.96 13.72
N THR A 39 -2.14 8.42 13.00
CA THR A 39 -3.41 8.00 13.59
C THR A 39 -3.25 6.69 14.35
N PRO A 40 -4.15 6.35 15.28
CA PRO A 40 -4.16 5.03 15.93
C PRO A 40 -4.22 3.86 14.94
N ALA A 41 -4.81 4.06 13.75
CA ALA A 41 -4.81 3.05 12.69
C ALA A 41 -3.40 2.79 12.12
N HIS A 42 -2.56 3.83 11.96
CA HIS A 42 -1.17 3.66 11.53
C HIS A 42 -0.37 2.81 12.53
N ILE A 43 -0.46 3.17 13.82
CA ILE A 43 0.25 2.49 14.91
C ILE A 43 -0.18 1.02 15.00
N ALA A 44 -1.50 0.76 15.02
CA ALA A 44 -2.03 -0.59 15.11
C ALA A 44 -1.66 -1.44 13.88
N ALA A 45 -1.67 -0.84 12.68
CA ALA A 45 -1.30 -1.54 11.46
C ALA A 45 0.20 -1.90 11.43
N ALA A 46 1.08 -0.97 11.82
CA ALA A 46 2.52 -1.21 11.94
C ALA A 46 2.85 -2.27 13.02
N ALA A 47 2.12 -2.27 14.13
CA ALA A 47 2.28 -3.25 15.21
C ALA A 47 1.76 -4.65 14.83
N GLY A 48 0.80 -4.73 13.91
CA GLY A 48 0.09 -5.97 13.57
C GLY A 48 -1.16 -6.23 14.43
N SER A 49 -1.60 -5.24 15.19
CA SER A 49 -2.78 -5.24 16.06
C SER A 49 -4.07 -5.21 15.23
N THR A 50 -4.30 -6.31 14.51
CA THR A 50 -5.26 -6.39 13.41
C THR A 50 -6.69 -6.06 13.82
N HIS A 51 -7.16 -6.59 14.96
CA HIS A 51 -8.51 -6.32 15.45
C HIS A 51 -8.68 -4.85 15.85
N PHE A 52 -7.68 -4.27 16.51
CA PHE A 52 -7.70 -2.87 16.89
C PHE A 52 -7.70 -1.95 15.66
N ALA A 53 -6.87 -2.25 14.66
CA ALA A 53 -6.86 -1.48 13.41
C ALA A 53 -8.23 -1.50 12.73
N ILE A 54 -8.87 -2.68 12.64
CA ILE A 54 -10.22 -2.81 12.05
C ILE A 54 -11.28 -2.08 12.89
N GLU A 55 -11.21 -2.15 14.21
CA GLU A 55 -12.14 -1.47 15.10
C GLU A 55 -12.04 0.06 14.93
N VAL A 56 -10.82 0.60 14.95
CA VAL A 56 -10.58 2.03 14.74
C VAL A 56 -11.06 2.49 13.36
N LEU A 57 -10.81 1.71 12.31
CA LEU A 57 -11.29 2.05 10.97
C LEU A 57 -12.82 1.96 10.84
N SER A 58 -13.47 1.09 11.62
CA SER A 58 -14.93 1.00 11.69
C SER A 58 -15.53 2.23 12.39
N LEU A 59 -14.88 2.71 13.46
CA LEU A 59 -15.28 3.91 14.19
C LEU A 59 -14.97 5.20 13.42
N LYS A 60 -13.85 5.24 12.69
CA LYS A 60 -13.37 6.41 11.96
C LYS A 60 -12.78 6.03 10.60
N PRO A 61 -13.62 5.82 9.57
CA PRO A 61 -13.16 5.38 8.25
C PRO A 61 -12.15 6.32 7.56
N SER A 62 -12.18 7.63 7.86
CA SER A 62 -11.25 8.61 7.27
C SER A 62 -9.78 8.24 7.52
N PHE A 63 -9.48 7.56 8.63
CA PHE A 63 -8.11 7.16 8.97
C PHE A 63 -7.47 6.18 8.00
N SER A 64 -8.26 5.46 7.20
CA SER A 64 -7.75 4.51 6.21
C SER A 64 -6.98 5.17 5.07
N THR A 65 -7.29 6.44 4.78
CA THR A 65 -6.71 7.21 3.65
C THR A 65 -5.78 8.33 4.11
N LYS A 66 -5.73 8.60 5.43
CA LYS A 66 -4.77 9.53 6.01
C LYS A 66 -3.35 9.00 5.83
N LEU A 67 -2.42 9.93 5.63
CA LEU A 67 -1.00 9.62 5.55
C LEU A 67 -0.32 10.06 6.84
N ASN A 68 0.64 9.29 7.31
CA ASN A 68 1.54 9.70 8.38
C ASN A 68 2.59 10.72 7.86
N PRO A 69 3.46 11.28 8.73
CA PRO A 69 4.49 12.23 8.33
C PRO A 69 5.47 11.72 7.25
N ASP A 70 5.66 10.41 7.13
CA ASP A 70 6.48 9.79 6.07
C ASP A 70 5.74 9.62 4.74
N GLY A 71 4.43 9.91 4.73
CA GLY A 71 3.56 9.78 3.56
C GLY A 71 3.01 8.37 3.36
N TYR A 72 2.86 7.58 4.42
CA TYR A 72 2.36 6.20 4.35
C TYR A 72 0.97 6.08 4.95
N SER A 73 0.11 5.27 4.32
CA SER A 73 -1.19 4.88 4.87
C SER A 73 -1.05 3.76 5.91
N PRO A 74 -2.10 3.43 6.68
CA PRO A 74 -2.07 2.26 7.55
C PRO A 74 -1.76 0.95 6.81
N LEU A 75 -2.28 0.78 5.59
CA LEU A 75 -2.00 -0.42 4.77
C LEU A 75 -0.52 -0.48 4.35
N ASP A 76 0.08 0.66 3.98
CA ASP A 76 1.51 0.75 3.65
C ASP A 76 2.39 0.37 4.84
N LEU A 77 2.05 0.84 6.04
CA LEU A 77 2.82 0.48 7.24
C LEU A 77 2.70 -1.02 7.57
N ALA A 78 1.50 -1.61 7.45
CA ALA A 78 1.35 -3.06 7.61
C ALA A 78 2.22 -3.86 6.60
N LEU A 79 2.29 -3.40 5.35
CA LEU A 79 3.15 -4.00 4.32
C LEU A 79 4.63 -3.89 4.65
N ARG A 80 5.10 -2.67 4.98
CA ARG A 80 6.52 -2.38 5.27
C ARG A 80 7.02 -3.09 6.53
N HIS A 81 6.13 -3.35 7.49
CA HIS A 81 6.44 -4.09 8.72
C HIS A 81 6.16 -5.60 8.64
N GLY A 82 5.83 -6.13 7.44
CA GLY A 82 5.63 -7.57 7.24
C GLY A 82 4.41 -8.14 7.98
N LYS A 83 3.40 -7.32 8.26
CA LYS A 83 2.19 -7.73 8.99
C LYS A 83 1.16 -8.34 8.05
N THR A 84 1.50 -9.47 7.43
CA THR A 84 0.69 -10.12 6.37
C THR A 84 -0.77 -10.35 6.78
N GLN A 85 -1.03 -10.83 8.00
CA GLN A 85 -2.40 -11.04 8.47
C GLN A 85 -3.19 -9.73 8.55
N THR A 86 -2.54 -8.65 8.99
CA THR A 86 -3.15 -7.32 9.04
C THR A 86 -3.45 -6.80 7.64
N VAL A 87 -2.50 -6.93 6.71
CA VAL A 87 -2.68 -6.56 5.29
C VAL A 87 -3.91 -7.27 4.70
N LYS A 88 -4.00 -8.60 4.82
CA LYS A 88 -5.13 -9.37 4.28
C LYS A 88 -6.45 -8.97 4.90
N ARG A 89 -6.48 -8.68 6.20
CA ARG A 89 -7.70 -8.25 6.91
C ARG A 89 -8.12 -6.84 6.55
N LEU A 90 -7.18 -5.91 6.37
CA LEU A 90 -7.45 -4.54 5.91
C LEU A 90 -8.04 -4.54 4.50
N ILE A 91 -7.49 -5.33 3.59
CA ILE A 91 -8.00 -5.43 2.20
C ILE A 91 -9.37 -6.10 2.16
N LYS A 92 -9.59 -7.12 2.99
CA LYS A 92 -10.92 -7.74 3.14
C LYS A 92 -11.95 -6.76 3.70
N HIS A 93 -11.53 -5.84 4.56
CA HIS A 93 -12.40 -4.80 5.09
C HIS A 93 -12.78 -3.78 4.02
N ASP A 94 -11.80 -3.27 3.27
CA ASP A 94 -12.04 -2.45 2.09
C ASP A 94 -10.89 -2.59 1.06
N PRO A 95 -11.14 -3.15 -0.13
CA PRO A 95 -10.13 -3.28 -1.17
C PRO A 95 -9.63 -1.94 -1.72
N GLN A 96 -10.37 -0.84 -1.56
CA GLN A 96 -9.96 0.47 -2.05
C GLN A 96 -8.72 1.00 -1.31
N PHE A 97 -8.37 0.44 -0.15
CA PHE A 97 -7.14 0.76 0.55
C PHE A 97 -5.89 0.48 -0.31
N ILE A 98 -5.96 -0.46 -1.26
CA ILE A 98 -4.86 -0.77 -2.21
C ILE A 98 -4.53 0.42 -3.11
N ARG A 99 -5.48 1.33 -3.32
CA ARG A 99 -5.35 2.49 -4.21
C ARG A 99 -4.91 3.76 -3.50
N VAL A 100 -4.73 3.72 -2.17
CA VAL A 100 -4.31 4.90 -1.41
C VAL A 100 -2.93 5.33 -1.90
N LYS A 101 -2.84 6.59 -2.32
CA LYS A 101 -1.62 7.18 -2.87
C LYS A 101 -0.83 7.82 -1.74
N GLY A 102 0.25 7.17 -1.36
CA GLY A 102 1.20 7.70 -0.40
C GLY A 102 2.18 8.69 -1.04
N ARG A 103 3.37 8.79 -0.44
CA ARG A 103 4.51 9.57 -0.96
C ARG A 103 4.77 9.25 -2.43
N GLU A 104 5.00 10.27 -3.25
CA GLU A 104 5.20 10.15 -4.71
C GLU A 104 4.02 9.49 -5.46
N ARG A 105 2.81 9.54 -4.88
CA ARG A 105 1.63 8.82 -5.37
C ARG A 105 1.85 7.30 -5.48
N PHE A 106 2.81 6.77 -4.74
CA PHE A 106 3.09 5.35 -4.69
C PHE A 106 1.96 4.65 -3.95
N THR A 107 1.46 3.54 -4.50
CA THR A 107 0.35 2.80 -3.91
C THR A 107 0.83 1.46 -3.33
N PRO A 108 0.06 0.85 -2.42
CA PRO A 108 0.31 -0.51 -1.94
C PRO A 108 0.58 -1.53 -3.07
N LEU A 109 -0.13 -1.47 -4.20
CA LEU A 109 0.15 -2.36 -5.34
C LEU A 109 1.55 -2.15 -5.93
N HIS A 110 2.01 -0.91 -6.03
CA HIS A 110 3.37 -0.60 -6.49
C HIS A 110 4.42 -1.19 -5.53
N TYR A 111 4.20 -1.10 -4.22
CA TYR A 111 5.10 -1.67 -3.22
C TYR A 111 5.20 -3.19 -3.33
N VAL A 112 4.06 -3.88 -3.45
CA VAL A 112 4.05 -5.34 -3.59
C VAL A 112 4.77 -5.78 -4.88
N ALA A 113 4.61 -5.02 -5.97
CA ALA A 113 5.33 -5.26 -7.22
C ALA A 113 6.85 -4.98 -7.11
N GLU A 114 7.24 -3.99 -6.30
CA GLU A 114 8.65 -3.65 -5.99
C GLU A 114 9.34 -4.72 -5.13
N VAL A 115 8.65 -5.27 -4.14
CA VAL A 115 9.20 -6.34 -3.29
C VAL A 115 9.17 -7.70 -3.98
N GLY A 116 8.26 -7.90 -4.93
CA GLY A 116 8.16 -9.14 -5.70
C GLY A 116 7.39 -10.26 -5.01
N ASP A 117 6.53 -9.93 -4.03
CA ASP A 117 5.62 -10.88 -3.37
C ASP A 117 4.48 -11.25 -4.34
N ALA A 118 4.68 -12.34 -5.07
CA ALA A 118 3.81 -12.76 -6.17
C ALA A 118 2.43 -13.19 -5.70
N GLU A 119 2.36 -13.86 -4.55
CA GLU A 119 1.14 -14.33 -3.94
C GLU A 119 0.27 -13.15 -3.48
N LEU A 120 0.87 -12.21 -2.74
CA LEU A 120 0.16 -11.01 -2.30
C LEU A 120 -0.24 -10.11 -3.47
N LEU A 121 0.61 -10.04 -4.51
CA LEU A 121 0.30 -9.29 -5.73
C LEU A 121 -0.95 -9.85 -6.42
N ALA A 122 -1.04 -11.17 -6.54
CA ALA A 122 -2.23 -11.82 -7.09
C ALA A 122 -3.47 -11.52 -6.23
N GLU A 123 -3.36 -11.61 -4.89
CA GLU A 123 -4.45 -11.27 -3.98
C GLU A 123 -4.92 -9.81 -4.16
N PHE A 124 -3.99 -8.86 -4.33
CA PHE A 124 -4.32 -7.45 -4.54
C PHE A 124 -5.05 -7.22 -5.87
N LEU A 125 -4.59 -7.88 -6.94
CA LEU A 125 -5.18 -7.74 -8.28
C LEU A 125 -6.60 -8.32 -8.36
N GLU A 126 -6.86 -9.42 -7.64
CA GLU A 126 -8.22 -9.98 -7.54
C GLU A 126 -9.12 -9.11 -6.65
N ALA A 127 -8.59 -8.55 -5.55
CA ALA A 127 -9.36 -7.72 -4.64
C ALA A 127 -9.70 -6.33 -5.22
N CYS A 128 -8.77 -5.71 -5.96
CA CYS A 128 -8.95 -4.40 -6.57
C CYS A 128 -8.36 -4.35 -7.99
N PRO A 129 -9.06 -4.89 -9.01
CA PRO A 129 -8.63 -4.88 -10.41
C PRO A 129 -8.24 -3.51 -10.96
N GLU A 130 -8.95 -2.47 -10.53
CA GLU A 130 -8.72 -1.11 -10.99
C GLU A 130 -7.36 -0.59 -10.55
N SER A 131 -6.77 -1.10 -9.45
CA SER A 131 -5.49 -0.63 -8.90
C SER A 131 -4.34 -0.75 -9.90
N THR A 132 -4.48 -1.63 -10.90
CA THR A 132 -3.54 -1.72 -12.02
C THR A 132 -3.34 -0.39 -12.74
N GLN A 133 -4.38 0.44 -12.81
CA GLN A 133 -4.39 1.73 -13.51
C GLN A 133 -3.81 2.88 -12.69
N ASP A 134 -3.45 2.66 -11.42
CA ASP A 134 -2.84 3.70 -10.62
C ASP A 134 -1.42 4.02 -11.10
N LEU A 135 -1.11 5.31 -11.08
CA LEU A 135 0.16 5.86 -11.52
C LEU A 135 0.85 6.60 -10.39
N THR A 136 2.16 6.36 -10.26
CA THR A 136 3.07 7.18 -9.46
C THR A 136 3.16 8.60 -10.00
N ILE A 137 3.87 9.48 -9.30
CA ILE A 137 4.17 10.85 -9.77
C ILE A 137 4.93 10.86 -11.10
N ARG A 138 5.72 9.81 -11.37
CA ARG A 138 6.51 9.63 -12.60
C ARG A 138 5.73 8.94 -13.72
N GLY A 139 4.42 8.77 -13.59
CA GLY A 139 3.60 8.09 -14.60
C GLY A 139 3.79 6.57 -14.66
N GLU A 140 4.40 5.96 -13.64
CA GLU A 140 4.72 4.53 -13.65
C GLU A 140 3.54 3.70 -13.13
N THR A 141 3.25 2.58 -13.80
CA THR A 141 2.35 1.53 -13.31
C THR A 141 3.10 0.48 -12.50
N ALA A 142 2.40 -0.39 -11.77
CA ALA A 142 3.02 -1.55 -11.10
C ALA A 142 3.87 -2.44 -12.05
N VAL A 143 3.55 -2.48 -13.35
CA VAL A 143 4.34 -3.21 -14.36
C VAL A 143 5.69 -2.53 -14.60
N HIS A 144 5.73 -1.19 -14.65
CA HIS A 144 6.98 -0.42 -14.74
C HIS A 144 7.85 -0.68 -13.50
N ILE A 145 7.25 -0.66 -12.31
CA ILE A 145 7.96 -0.92 -11.05
C ILE A 145 8.58 -2.33 -11.03
N ALA A 146 7.81 -3.35 -11.43
CA ALA A 146 8.31 -4.72 -11.51
C ALA A 146 9.43 -4.88 -12.56
N ALA A 147 9.31 -4.21 -13.71
CA ALA A 147 10.33 -4.20 -14.76
C ALA A 147 11.63 -3.53 -14.29
N ARG A 148 11.53 -2.36 -13.65
CA ARG A 148 12.67 -1.59 -13.14
C ARG A 148 13.47 -2.35 -12.09
N ASN A 149 12.78 -3.10 -11.23
CA ASN A 149 13.38 -3.91 -10.18
C ASN A 149 13.74 -5.33 -10.64
N MET A 150 13.52 -5.67 -11.92
CA MET A 150 13.80 -6.99 -12.48
C MET A 150 13.10 -8.15 -11.73
N ASN A 151 11.94 -7.87 -11.12
CA ASN A 151 11.15 -8.85 -10.39
C ASN A 151 10.37 -9.73 -11.36
N VAL A 152 11.03 -10.77 -11.86
CA VAL A 152 10.45 -11.70 -12.85
C VAL A 152 9.13 -12.31 -12.37
N ARG A 153 9.02 -12.67 -11.08
CA ARG A 153 7.78 -13.24 -10.51
C ARG A 153 6.62 -12.24 -10.53
N ALA A 154 6.86 -11.00 -10.11
CA ALA A 154 5.84 -9.95 -10.16
C ALA A 154 5.43 -9.62 -11.61
N LEU A 155 6.40 -9.55 -12.53
CA LEU A 155 6.11 -9.38 -13.96
C LEU A 155 5.23 -10.52 -14.50
N GLN A 156 5.53 -11.77 -14.17
CA GLN A 156 4.74 -12.93 -14.59
C GLN A 156 3.30 -12.84 -14.09
N VAL A 157 3.09 -12.50 -12.81
CA VAL A 157 1.74 -12.32 -12.23
C VAL A 157 1.00 -11.18 -12.94
N LEU A 158 1.62 -9.99 -13.05
CA LEU A 158 1.00 -8.82 -13.65
C LEU A 158 0.65 -9.04 -15.12
N LEU A 159 1.58 -9.55 -15.93
CA LEU A 159 1.34 -9.80 -17.36
C LEU A 159 0.28 -10.88 -17.56
N SER A 160 0.30 -11.95 -16.76
CA SER A 160 -0.71 -13.00 -16.83
C SER A 160 -2.09 -12.48 -16.44
N TRP A 161 -2.18 -11.64 -15.41
CA TRP A 161 -3.43 -11.03 -15.00
C TRP A 161 -3.95 -10.06 -16.06
N VAL A 162 -3.09 -9.18 -16.60
CA VAL A 162 -3.43 -8.20 -17.65
C VAL A 162 -3.98 -8.89 -18.89
N LYS A 163 -3.33 -9.97 -19.36
CA LYS A 163 -3.77 -10.77 -20.50
C LYS A 163 -5.10 -11.48 -20.24
N ARG A 164 -5.24 -12.12 -19.07
CA ARG A 164 -6.49 -12.83 -18.71
C ARG A 164 -7.71 -11.90 -18.61
N ASN A 165 -7.49 -10.63 -18.27
CA ASN A 165 -8.55 -9.65 -18.06
C ASN A 165 -8.74 -8.65 -19.21
N ASN A 166 -8.12 -8.87 -20.37
CA ASN A 166 -8.18 -7.99 -21.54
C ASN A 166 -7.79 -6.52 -21.22
N LYS A 167 -6.72 -6.33 -20.44
CA LYS A 167 -6.21 -5.02 -20.00
C LYS A 167 -4.90 -4.62 -20.67
N GLU A 168 -4.50 -5.27 -21.76
CA GLU A 168 -3.18 -5.13 -22.40
C GLU A 168 -2.82 -3.70 -22.78
N ARG A 169 -3.81 -2.83 -22.98
CA ARG A 169 -3.60 -1.39 -23.20
C ARG A 169 -2.67 -0.76 -22.17
N ILE A 170 -2.68 -1.25 -20.92
CA ILE A 170 -1.83 -0.73 -19.85
C ILE A 170 -0.33 -0.93 -20.10
N LEU A 171 0.04 -1.92 -20.91
CA LEU A 171 1.44 -2.22 -21.25
C LEU A 171 2.03 -1.16 -22.20
N ASN A 172 1.17 -0.38 -22.86
CA ASN A 172 1.55 0.69 -23.78
C ASN A 172 1.57 2.07 -23.12
N TRP A 173 1.23 2.17 -21.82
CA TRP A 173 1.37 3.41 -21.08
C TRP A 173 2.84 3.72 -20.88
N THR A 174 3.18 5.01 -20.92
CA THR A 174 4.55 5.50 -20.75
C THR A 174 4.70 6.25 -19.45
N ASP A 175 5.88 6.16 -18.87
CA ASP A 175 6.31 6.99 -17.75
C ASP A 175 6.60 8.44 -18.19
N GLU A 176 7.12 9.26 -17.27
CA GLU A 176 7.48 10.66 -17.51
C GLU A 176 8.56 10.86 -18.59
N ASN A 177 9.35 9.83 -18.90
CA ASN A 177 10.40 9.86 -19.94
C ASN A 177 9.88 9.37 -21.30
N GLY A 178 8.63 8.91 -21.38
CA GLY A 178 8.09 8.27 -22.58
C GLY A 178 8.41 6.78 -22.69
N ASP A 179 8.95 6.17 -21.63
CA ASP A 179 9.31 4.75 -21.61
C ASP A 179 8.12 3.89 -21.16
N THR A 180 7.82 2.85 -21.94
CA THR A 180 6.93 1.77 -21.46
C THR A 180 7.70 0.80 -20.56
N ALA A 181 6.97 -0.04 -19.81
CA ALA A 181 7.59 -1.09 -18.99
C ALA A 181 8.53 -2.02 -19.78
N LEU A 182 8.30 -2.21 -21.09
CA LEU A 182 9.20 -2.98 -21.95
C LEU A 182 10.51 -2.24 -22.22
N HIS A 183 10.47 -0.92 -22.44
CA HIS A 183 11.68 -0.10 -22.61
C HIS A 183 12.56 -0.20 -21.35
N ILE A 184 11.95 -0.08 -20.17
CA ILE A 184 12.63 -0.23 -18.87
C ILE A 184 13.24 -1.62 -18.71
N ALA A 185 12.50 -2.70 -19.02
CA ALA A 185 13.02 -4.06 -18.92
C ALA A 185 14.21 -4.31 -19.87
N ALA A 186 14.14 -3.79 -21.10
CA ALA A 186 15.20 -3.94 -22.09
C ALA A 186 16.48 -3.20 -21.69
N SER A 187 16.36 -1.97 -21.16
CA SER A 187 17.52 -1.19 -20.72
C SER A 187 18.25 -1.87 -19.56
N ARG A 188 17.51 -2.35 -18.55
CA ARG A 188 18.05 -3.05 -17.37
C ARG A 188 18.82 -4.33 -17.71
N ASN A 189 18.29 -5.16 -18.60
CA ASN A 189 18.96 -6.39 -19.05
C ASN A 189 20.31 -6.09 -19.75
N ASN A 190 20.37 -5.00 -20.52
CA ASN A 190 21.62 -4.59 -21.17
C ASN A 190 22.67 -4.11 -20.16
N PHE A 191 22.26 -3.40 -19.10
CA PHE A 191 23.17 -2.98 -18.02
C PHE A 191 23.73 -4.18 -17.25
N GLU A 192 22.92 -5.18 -16.88
CA GLU A 192 23.41 -6.38 -16.18
C GLU A 192 24.41 -7.19 -17.02
N LYS A 193 24.17 -7.31 -18.33
CA LYS A 193 25.12 -7.99 -19.23
C LYS A 193 26.46 -7.26 -19.33
N GLN A 194 26.46 -5.93 -19.26
CA GLN A 194 27.70 -5.15 -19.29
C GLN A 194 28.46 -5.23 -17.96
N SER A 195 27.77 -5.25 -16.82
CA SER A 195 28.41 -5.34 -15.49
C SER A 195 28.97 -6.72 -15.16
N THR A 196 28.46 -7.78 -15.78
CA THR A 196 28.96 -9.17 -15.59
C THR A 196 30.13 -9.52 -16.52
N LEU A 197 30.46 -8.66 -17.48
CA LEU A 197 31.57 -8.82 -18.43
C LEU A 197 32.82 -7.97 -18.07
N ALA A 198 32.77 -7.22 -16.97
CA ALA A 198 33.87 -6.39 -16.45
C ALA A 198 34.48 -7.03 -15.19
#